data_AF-F7NRW1-F1
#
_entry.id   AF-F7NRW1-F1
#
_cell.length_a   1.000
_cell.length_b   1.000
_cell.length_c   1.000
_cell.angle_alpha   90.00
_cell.angle_beta   90.00
_cell.angle_gamma   90.00
#
_symmetry.space_group_name_H-M   'P 1'
#
loop_
_entity.id
_entity.type
_entity.pdbx_description
1 polymer ?
#
loop_
_entity_poly.entity_id
_entity_poly.type
_entity_poly.pdbx_seq_one_letter_code
_entity_poly.pdbx_strand_id
1 'polypeptide(L)' 'MADLYAVAAPQKSAPLERALKEKLTKYEAAQWVEDNSAAIKRYNEFVEQHGCFGDEFRSF' A
#
# COMPACT_ATOMS: atom_id res chain seq x y z
N MET A 1 16.27 -41.43 -22.53
CA MET A 1 16.61 -40.87 -21.21
C MET A 1 16.14 -39.42 -21.19
N ALA A 2 14.99 -39.21 -20.55
CA ALA A 2 14.40 -37.96 -20.07
C ALA A 2 14.87 -36.60 -20.64
N ASP A 3 14.32 -36.19 -21.78
CA ASP A 3 14.30 -34.77 -22.21
C ASP A 3 12.89 -34.36 -22.69
N LEU A 4 11.86 -34.82 -21.98
CA LEU A 4 10.46 -34.48 -22.31
C LEU A 4 9.62 -34.14 -21.07
N TYR A 5 10.22 -33.48 -20.09
CA TYR A 5 9.51 -32.97 -18.90
C TYR A 5 9.71 -31.47 -18.65
N ALA A 6 10.13 -30.72 -19.68
CA ALA A 6 10.07 -29.26 -19.68
C ALA A 6 8.76 -28.76 -20.34
N VAL A 7 7.63 -29.46 -20.12
CA VAL A 7 6.31 -28.93 -20.48
C VAL A 7 5.84 -28.01 -19.35
N ALA A 8 6.31 -26.77 -19.43
CA ALA A 8 5.54 -25.56 -19.22
C ALA A 8 4.42 -25.61 -18.14
N ALA A 9 4.79 -25.48 -16.86
CA ALA A 9 3.89 -24.96 -15.83
C ALA A 9 3.52 -23.49 -16.15
N PRO A 10 2.37 -22.96 -15.72
CA PRO A 10 1.41 -22.23 -16.55
C PRO A 10 1.75 -20.74 -16.76
N GLN A 11 1.92 -20.29 -18.00
CA GLN A 11 2.36 -18.92 -18.32
C GLN A 11 1.24 -18.00 -18.83
N LYS A 12 -0.03 -18.40 -18.76
CA LYS A 12 -1.16 -17.57 -19.23
C LYS A 12 -1.88 -16.79 -18.11
N SER A 13 -1.80 -17.25 -16.85
CA SER A 13 -2.49 -16.60 -15.72
C SER A 13 -1.61 -15.61 -14.95
N ALA A 14 -0.29 -15.80 -14.94
CA ALA A 14 0.63 -14.99 -14.13
C ALA A 14 0.62 -13.47 -14.44
N PRO A 15 0.59 -13.00 -15.71
CA PRO A 15 0.50 -11.57 -16.00
C PRO A 15 -0.85 -10.96 -15.61
N LEU A 16 -1.94 -11.71 -15.77
CA LEU A 16 -3.29 -11.28 -15.41
C LEU A 16 -3.47 -11.19 -13.90
N GLU A 17 -3.02 -12.20 -13.17
CA GLU A 17 -3.05 -12.22 -11.70
C GLU A 17 -2.24 -11.06 -11.12
N ARG A 18 -1.07 -10.77 -11.69
CA ARG A 18 -0.26 -9.60 -11.30
C ARG A 18 -1.00 -8.29 -11.55
N ALA A 19 -1.56 -8.11 -12.76
CA ALA A 19 -2.31 -6.90 -13.08
C ALA A 19 -3.53 -6.70 -12.17
N LEU A 20 -4.21 -7.79 -11.79
CA LEU A 20 -5.34 -7.75 -10.87
C LEU A 20 -4.89 -7.34 -9.46
N LYS A 21 -3.81 -7.93 -8.94
CA LYS A 21 -3.23 -7.54 -7.64
C LYS A 21 -2.83 -6.08 -7.62
N GLU A 22 -2.16 -5.60 -8.67
CA GLU A 22 -1.77 -4.19 -8.79
C GLU A 22 -2.98 -3.25 -8.79
N LYS A 23 -4.08 -3.62 -9.47
CA LYS A 23 -5.33 -2.84 -9.42
C LYS A 23 -5.98 -2.87 -8.04
N LEU A 24 -6.02 -4.03 -7.39
CA LEU A 24 -6.61 -4.17 -6.06
C LEU A 24 -5.85 -3.32 -5.04
N THR A 25 -4.52 -3.42 -5.01
CA THR A 25 -3.69 -2.61 -4.11
C THR A 25 -3.89 -1.11 -4.33
N LYS A 26 -4.02 -0.65 -5.59
CA LYS A 26 -4.32 0.76 -5.87
C LYS A 26 -5.69 1.18 -5.35
N TYR A 27 -6.70 0.34 -5.53
CA TYR A 27 -8.05 0.60 -5.04
C TYR A 27 -8.09 0.67 -3.52
N GLU A 28 -7.51 -0.32 -2.84
CA GLU A 28 -7.46 -0.37 -1.37
C GLU A 28 -6.68 0.80 -0.78
N ALA A 29 -5.57 1.21 -1.42
CA ALA A 29 -4.83 2.39 -1.00
C ALA A 29 -5.66 3.68 -1.14
N ALA A 30 -6.40 3.82 -2.25
CA ALA A 30 -7.28 4.98 -2.45
C ALA A 30 -8.42 5.01 -1.42
N GLN A 31 -9.06 3.86 -1.19
CA GLN A 31 -10.13 3.73 -0.19
C GLN A 31 -9.61 4.04 1.21
N TRP A 32 -8.42 3.54 1.58
CA TRP A 32 -7.82 3.82 2.88
C TRP A 32 -7.58 5.32 3.07
N VAL A 33 -7.10 6.03 2.05
CA VAL A 33 -6.89 7.48 2.13
C VAL A 33 -8.23 8.20 2.36
N GLU A 34 -9.28 7.81 1.65
CA GLU A 34 -10.62 8.39 1.82
C GLU A 34 -11.16 8.14 3.23
N ASP A 35 -11.15 6.89 3.68
CA ASP A 35 -11.66 6.46 4.97
C ASP A 35 -10.92 7.14 6.14
N ASN A 36 -9.61 7.38 5.98
CA ASN A 36 -8.77 7.94 7.05
C ASN A 36 -8.58 9.46 6.92
N SER A 37 -9.06 10.09 5.85
CA SER A 37 -8.86 11.52 5.58
C SER A 37 -9.29 12.43 6.74
N ALA A 38 -10.45 12.15 7.33
CA ALA A 38 -10.97 12.91 8.47
C ALA A 38 -10.12 12.73 9.74
N ALA A 39 -9.66 11.51 10.02
CA ALA A 39 -8.82 11.23 11.17
C ALA A 39 -7.44 11.89 11.04
N ILE A 40 -6.84 11.80 9.84
CA ILE A 40 -5.58 12.47 9.50
C ILE A 40 -5.73 13.98 9.64
N LYS A 41 -6.79 14.57 9.07
CA LYS A 41 -7.04 16.01 9.17
C LYS A 41 -7.14 16.46 10.63
N ARG A 42 -7.94 15.77 11.44
CA ARG A 42 -8.11 16.07 12.87
C ARG A 42 -6.79 15.96 13.64
N TYR A 43 -5.98 14.95 13.33
CA TYR A 43 -4.67 14.80 13.96
C TYR A 43 -3.73 15.95 13.57
N ASN A 44 -3.69 16.33 12.30
CA ASN A 44 -2.87 17.45 11.84
C ASN A 44 -3.30 18.77 12.51
N GLU A 45 -4.60 19.05 12.56
CA GLU A 45 -5.14 20.23 13.27
C GLU A 45 -4.76 20.22 14.76
N PHE A 46 -4.76 19.05 15.40
CA PHE A 46 -4.34 18.90 16.80
C PHE A 46 -2.85 19.19 16.97
N VAL A 47 -1.98 18.66 16.11
CA VAL A 47 -0.54 18.90 16.14
C VAL A 47 -0.20 20.36 15.85
N GLU A 48 -0.90 21.01 14.91
CA GLU A 48 -0.71 22.45 14.65
C GLU A 48 -1.08 23.32 15.86
N GLN A 49 -2.14 22.95 16.59
CA GLN A 49 -2.63 23.72 17.73
C GLN A 49 -1.84 23.46 19.03
N HIS A 50 -1.36 22.23 19.22
CA HIS A 50 -0.80 21.78 20.50
C HIS A 50 0.68 21.39 20.42
N GLY A 51 1.27 21.40 19.23
CA GLY A 51 2.60 20.84 18.98
C GLY A 51 2.56 19.32 18.83
N CYS A 52 3.60 18.74 18.22
CA CYS A 52 3.75 17.30 18.14
C CYS A 52 4.37 16.77 19.45
N PHE A 53 3.88 15.62 19.91
CA PHE A 53 4.47 14.96 21.07
C PHE A 53 5.94 14.61 20.78
N GLY A 54 6.83 15.13 21.63
CA GLY A 54 8.26 14.90 21.54
C GLY A 54 9.00 15.80 20.54
N ASP A 55 8.35 16.81 19.96
CA ASP A 55 9.07 17.87 19.21
C ASP A 55 10.09 18.60 20.10
N GLU A 56 9.81 18.71 21.41
CA GLU A 56 10.74 19.25 22.41
C GLU A 56 12.05 18.45 22.57
N PHE A 57 12.09 17.20 22.07
CA PHE A 57 13.27 16.33 22.07
C PHE A 57 13.89 16.18 20.68
N ARG A 58 13.31 16.79 19.63
CA ARG A 58 13.93 16.80 18.30
C ARG A 58 15.00 17.89 18.22
N SER A 59 16.25 17.46 18.20
CA SER A 59 17.40 18.29 17.80
C SER A 59 17.53 18.26 16.28
N PHE A 60 17.65 19.43 15.64
CA PHE A 60 17.96 19.57 14.20
C PHE A 60 19.44 19.88 13.98
#